data_AF-A0A3L6SUT2-F1
#
_entry.id   AF-A0A3L6SUT2-F1
#
_cell.length_a   1.000
_cell.length_b   1.000
_cell.length_c   1.000
_cell.angle_alpha   90.00
_cell.angle_beta   90.00
_cell.angle_gamma   90.00
#
_symmetry.space_group_name_H-M   'P 1'
#
loop_
_entity.id
_entity.type
_entity.pdbx_description
1 polymer ?
#
loop_
_entity_poly.entity_id
_entity_poly.type
_entity_poly.pdbx_seq_one_letter_code
_entity_poly.pdbx_strand_id
1 'polypeptide(L)'
;MGARVLLLLWRTWQVRNNLTHDSEKLSFGGSVMFLKKYWIELCSIRQQQEFCPKGKSVVADSLVLTRKGKCKEVSPGWSAPEPGTIKVNVDGAFDQGSGEGGIGAMARDESGRVVFTAWKYMDRIADAEEAEAWACKEGLLLAADGAIARRP
;
A
#
# COMPACT_ATOMS: atom_id res chain seq x y z
N MET A 1 -7.45 17.76 -3.80
CA MET A 1 -8.41 17.30 -2.78
C MET A 1 -8.18 15.83 -2.38
N GLY A 2 -8.19 14.87 -3.33
CA GLY A 2 -8.08 13.43 -3.01
C GLY A 2 -6.91 13.01 -2.13
N ALA A 3 -5.69 13.51 -2.36
CA ALA A 3 -4.51 13.14 -1.56
C ALA A 3 -4.64 13.51 -0.06
N ARG A 4 -5.34 14.61 0.27
CA ARG A 4 -5.57 15.01 1.66
C ARG A 4 -6.53 14.05 2.37
N VAL A 5 -7.57 13.62 1.65
CA VAL A 5 -8.55 12.64 2.15
C VAL A 5 -7.86 11.29 2.38
N LEU A 6 -7.00 10.85 1.46
CA LEU A 6 -6.23 9.61 1.61
C LEU A 6 -5.30 9.65 2.83
N LEU A 7 -4.60 10.77 3.08
CA LEU A 7 -3.77 10.90 4.28
C LEU A 7 -4.58 10.85 5.57
N LEU A 8 -5.78 11.46 5.59
CA LEU A 8 -6.67 11.40 6.74
C LEU A 8 -7.14 9.96 6.98
N LEU A 9 -7.63 9.28 5.94
CA LEU A 9 -8.05 7.89 6.02
C LEU A 9 -6.90 6.97 6.47
N TRP A 10 -5.70 7.17 5.91
CA TRP A 10 -4.49 6.45 6.31
C TRP A 10 -4.14 6.67 7.79
N ARG A 11 -4.18 7.93 8.26
CA ARG A 11 -3.88 8.22 9.66
C ARG A 11 -4.93 7.63 10.58
N THR A 12 -6.21 7.70 10.24
CA THR A 12 -7.29 7.06 10.99
C THR A 12 -7.10 5.54 11.05
N TRP A 13 -6.73 4.92 9.93
CA TRP A 13 -6.44 3.49 9.87
C TRP A 13 -5.22 3.12 10.73
N GLN A 14 -4.11 3.85 10.63
CA GLN A 14 -2.91 3.61 11.43
C GLN A 14 -3.19 3.76 12.92
N VAL A 15 -3.96 4.78 13.29
CA VAL A 15 -4.39 5.02 14.67
C VAL A 15 -5.21 3.84 15.20
N ARG A 16 -6.16 3.33 14.41
CA ARG A 16 -6.90 2.11 14.73
C ARG A 16 -5.96 0.91 14.88
N ASN A 17 -5.02 0.73 13.96
CA ASN A 17 -4.09 -0.40 13.97
C ASN A 17 -3.21 -0.41 15.24
N ASN A 18 -2.68 0.74 15.63
CA ASN A 18 -1.87 0.87 16.85
C ASN A 18 -2.70 0.59 18.12
N LEU A 19 -3.98 0.98 18.15
CA LEU A 19 -4.87 0.65 19.27
C LEU A 19 -5.17 -0.85 19.34
N THR A 20 -5.34 -1.50 18.19
CA THR A 20 -5.63 -2.94 18.12
C THR A 20 -4.41 -3.78 18.51
N HIS A 21 -3.20 -3.41 18.08
CA HIS A 21 -2.04 -4.31 18.16
C HIS A 21 -0.93 -3.86 19.13
N ASP A 22 -0.73 -2.56 19.40
CA ASP A 22 0.46 -2.06 20.12
C ASP A 22 0.15 -1.34 21.45
N SER A 23 -1.13 -1.22 21.83
CA SER A 23 -1.58 -0.59 23.09
C SER A 23 -0.97 0.80 23.38
N GLU A 24 -0.56 1.55 22.34
CA GLU A 24 0.05 2.87 22.52
C GLU A 24 -0.98 3.98 22.78
N LYS A 25 -0.63 4.89 23.69
CA LYS A 25 -1.44 6.10 23.95
C LYS A 25 -1.27 7.12 22.84
N LEU A 26 -2.38 7.44 22.18
CA LEU A 26 -2.41 8.38 21.07
C LEU A 26 -2.33 9.83 21.55
N SER A 27 -1.51 10.63 20.87
CA SER A 27 -1.54 12.10 20.97
C SER A 27 -2.23 12.69 19.75
N PHE A 28 -3.30 13.45 19.97
CA PHE A 28 -3.96 14.25 18.92
C PHE A 28 -2.97 15.21 18.26
N GLY A 29 -2.14 15.89 19.07
CA GLY A 29 -1.07 16.76 18.59
C GLY A 29 -0.07 16.02 17.70
N GLY A 30 0.31 14.80 18.09
CA GLY A 30 1.18 13.93 17.29
C GLY A 30 0.57 13.59 15.92
N SER A 31 -0.74 13.34 15.86
CA SER A 31 -1.43 13.03 14.60
C SER A 31 -1.52 14.24 13.66
N VAL A 32 -1.78 15.44 14.19
CA VAL A 32 -1.79 16.67 13.39
C VAL A 32 -0.38 16.97 12.85
N MET A 33 0.65 16.82 13.68
CA MET A 33 2.04 17.02 13.27
C MET A 33 2.47 16.00 12.21
N PHE A 34 2.11 14.73 12.38
CA PHE A 34 2.34 13.67 11.41
C PHE A 34 1.72 14.03 10.05
N LEU A 35 0.44 14.38 10.03
CA LEU A 35 -0.28 14.72 8.78
C LEU A 35 0.32 15.93 8.09
N LYS A 36 0.69 16.98 8.84
CA LYS A 36 1.35 18.17 8.29
C LYS A 36 2.72 17.82 7.69
N LYS A 37 3.54 17.05 8.41
CA LYS A 37 4.86 16.61 7.93
C LYS A 37 4.75 15.78 6.66
N TYR A 38 3.88 14.77 6.65
CA TYR A 38 3.65 13.92 5.49
C TYR A 38 3.09 14.69 4.29
N TRP A 39 2.19 15.66 4.53
CA TRP A 39 1.69 16.51 3.45
C TRP A 39 2.79 17.35 2.81
N ILE A 40 3.66 17.96 3.64
CA ILE A 40 4.83 18.72 3.15
C ILE A 40 5.74 17.80 2.33
N GLU A 41 6.10 16.64 2.87
CA GLU A 41 6.96 15.67 2.16
C GLU A 41 6.36 15.23 0.82
N LEU A 42 5.06 14.92 0.77
CA LEU A 42 4.37 14.57 -0.47
C LEU A 42 4.36 15.71 -1.50
N CYS A 43 4.15 16.95 -1.04
CA CYS A 43 4.25 18.12 -1.90
C CYS A 43 5.68 18.31 -2.44
N SER A 44 6.69 18.16 -1.57
CA SER A 44 8.10 18.24 -1.96
C SER A 44 8.50 17.12 -2.92
N ILE A 45 7.97 15.90 -2.77
CA ILE A 45 8.19 14.81 -3.74
C ILE A 45 7.56 15.13 -5.10
N ARG A 46 6.35 15.68 -5.12
CA ARG A 46 5.67 16.06 -6.37
C ARG A 46 6.36 17.24 -7.07
N GLN A 47 6.86 18.23 -6.34
CA GLN A 47 7.58 19.37 -6.91
C GLN A 47 8.99 19.01 -7.39
N GLN A 48 9.65 18.04 -6.76
CA GLN A 48 10.98 17.57 -7.13
C GLN A 48 10.97 16.55 -8.29
N GLN A 49 9.83 16.38 -8.95
CA GLN A 49 9.75 15.55 -10.16
C GLN A 49 10.43 16.22 -11.37
N GLU A 50 10.82 17.49 -11.26
CA GLU A 50 11.92 18.06 -12.03
C GLU A 50 13.22 18.00 -11.20
N PHE A 51 14.00 16.95 -11.45
CA PHE A 51 15.40 16.79 -11.04
C PHE A 51 15.72 16.31 -9.59
N CYS A 52 16.40 15.15 -9.61
CA CYS A 52 17.25 14.50 -8.61
C CYS A 52 16.67 13.45 -7.63
N PRO A 53 17.36 12.29 -7.51
CA PRO A 53 16.78 10.99 -7.21
C PRO A 53 16.96 10.62 -5.73
N LYS A 54 15.86 10.25 -5.08
CA LYS A 54 15.72 10.22 -3.62
C LYS A 54 16.39 9.01 -2.95
N GLY A 55 17.29 9.28 -2.01
CA GLY A 55 17.61 8.38 -0.91
C GLY A 55 16.67 8.60 0.28
N LYS A 56 16.43 7.55 1.07
CA LYS A 56 15.97 7.71 2.46
C LYS A 56 17.10 8.41 3.22
N SER A 57 16.91 9.64 3.68
CA SER A 57 17.77 10.17 4.74
C SER A 57 17.41 9.41 6.00
N VAL A 58 18.28 8.50 6.42
CA VAL A 58 18.42 8.20 7.85
C VAL A 58 18.74 9.54 8.51
N VAL A 59 18.13 9.81 9.67
CA VAL A 59 18.55 10.91 10.54
C VAL A 59 20.00 10.62 10.90
N ALA A 60 20.94 11.22 10.17
CA ALA A 60 22.29 11.32 10.65
C ALA A 60 22.24 12.36 11.75
N ASP A 61 22.41 11.90 12.99
CA ASP A 61 23.07 12.74 13.97
C ASP A 61 24.32 13.31 13.30
N SER A 62 24.53 14.60 13.54
CA SER A 62 25.63 15.37 12.99
C SER A 62 26.95 14.61 13.10
N LEU A 63 27.81 14.77 12.08
CA LEU A 63 29.24 14.40 11.98
C LEU A 63 29.59 13.21 11.05
N VAL A 64 30.00 13.58 9.83
CA VAL A 64 31.06 12.98 8.98
C VAL A 64 30.95 11.48 8.64
N LEU A 65 30.73 11.18 7.35
CA LEU A 65 31.69 10.45 6.48
C LEU A 65 31.05 10.09 5.12
N THR A 66 31.81 10.44 4.09
CA THR A 66 31.64 10.19 2.66
C THR A 66 31.31 8.73 2.31
N ARG A 67 30.31 8.48 1.45
CA ARG A 67 30.13 7.18 0.79
C ARG A 67 29.78 7.29 -0.70
N LYS A 68 30.68 6.73 -1.53
CA LYS A 68 30.57 6.46 -2.97
C LYS A 68 29.21 5.86 -3.34
N GLY A 69 28.49 6.51 -4.26
CA GLY A 69 27.24 6.01 -4.82
C GLY A 69 27.46 4.86 -5.81
N LYS A 70 26.93 3.67 -5.50
CA LYS A 70 26.56 2.69 -6.52
C LYS A 70 25.12 3.01 -6.95
N CYS A 71 24.92 3.32 -8.22
CA CYS A 71 23.60 3.51 -8.81
C CYS A 71 22.90 2.14 -8.82
N LYS A 72 21.89 1.95 -7.97
CA LYS A 72 21.00 0.78 -8.04
C LYS A 72 19.92 1.11 -9.06
N GLU A 73 19.67 0.19 -9.98
CA GLU A 73 18.55 0.26 -10.92
C GLU A 73 17.25 0.51 -10.16
N VAL A 74 16.58 1.61 -10.51
CA VAL A 74 15.30 1.99 -9.94
C VAL A 74 14.26 1.11 -10.63
N SER A 75 13.61 0.24 -9.87
CA SER A 75 12.45 -0.48 -10.39
C SER A 75 11.35 0.55 -10.73
N PRO A 76 10.76 0.50 -11.93
CA PRO A 76 9.69 1.41 -12.30
C PRO A 76 8.51 1.21 -11.33
N GLY A 77 7.91 2.32 -10.88
CA GLY A 77 6.69 2.28 -10.08
C GLY A 77 5.54 1.58 -10.82
N TRP A 78 4.40 1.37 -10.14
CA TRP A 78 3.24 0.71 -10.76
C TRP A 78 2.87 1.35 -12.09
N SER A 79 2.81 0.53 -13.14
CA SER A 79 2.37 0.92 -14.48
C SER A 79 1.04 0.23 -14.81
N ALA A 80 0.24 0.85 -15.68
CA ALA A 80 -0.93 0.19 -16.24
C ALA A 80 -0.51 -1.08 -17.04
N PRO A 81 -1.34 -2.13 -17.09
CA PRO A 81 -1.08 -3.30 -17.91
C PRO A 81 -1.14 -2.98 -19.40
N GLU A 82 -0.67 -3.93 -20.21
CA GLU A 82 -0.83 -3.88 -21.66
C GLU A 82 -2.32 -3.88 -22.08
N PRO A 83 -2.64 -3.33 -23.27
CA PRO A 83 -4.00 -3.33 -23.77
C PRO A 83 -4.63 -4.72 -23.80
N GLY A 84 -5.92 -4.81 -23.50
CA GLY A 84 -6.66 -6.07 -23.39
C GLY A 84 -6.34 -6.92 -22.15
N THR A 85 -5.44 -6.46 -21.27
CA THR A 85 -5.07 -7.17 -20.04
C THR A 85 -5.63 -6.47 -18.79
N ILE A 86 -5.97 -7.27 -17.79
CA ILE A 86 -6.33 -6.80 -16.45
C ILE A 86 -5.18 -7.15 -15.50
N LYS A 87 -4.70 -6.17 -14.73
CA LYS A 87 -3.72 -6.38 -13.66
C LYS A 87 -4.46 -6.53 -12.34
N VAL A 88 -4.30 -7.68 -11.70
CA VAL A 88 -4.86 -7.96 -10.37
C VAL A 88 -3.76 -7.86 -9.33
N ASN A 89 -3.89 -6.92 -8.40
CA ASN A 89 -3.07 -6.79 -7.21
C ASN A 89 -3.79 -7.45 -6.05
N VAL A 90 -3.12 -8.34 -5.33
CA VAL A 90 -3.66 -9.08 -4.17
C VAL A 90 -2.73 -8.89 -2.98
N ASP A 91 -3.27 -9.04 -1.78
CA ASP A 91 -2.53 -8.94 -0.51
C ASP A 91 -3.25 -9.74 0.58
N GLY A 92 -2.49 -10.48 1.38
CA GLY A 92 -2.95 -11.23 2.54
C GLY A 92 -2.46 -10.60 3.84
N ALA A 93 -3.34 -10.51 4.83
CA ALA A 93 -3.03 -10.07 6.18
C ALA A 93 -3.28 -11.22 7.17
N PHE A 94 -2.38 -11.41 8.11
CA PHE A 94 -2.46 -12.47 9.11
C PHE A 94 -2.00 -11.96 10.48
N ASP A 95 -2.71 -12.33 11.52
CA ASP A 95 -2.33 -12.13 12.92
C ASP A 95 -2.03 -13.47 13.60
N GLN A 96 -0.76 -13.67 13.96
CA GLN A 96 -0.29 -14.89 14.61
C GLN A 96 -0.91 -15.11 16.01
N GLY A 97 -1.29 -14.02 16.71
CA GLY A 97 -1.82 -14.12 18.07
C GLY A 97 -3.23 -14.72 18.11
N SER A 98 -4.09 -14.31 17.18
CA SER A 98 -5.47 -14.77 17.08
C SER A 98 -5.69 -15.92 16.10
N GLY A 99 -4.79 -16.08 15.12
CA GLY A 99 -5.00 -16.98 13.98
C GLY A 99 -5.98 -16.42 12.94
N GLU A 100 -6.37 -15.15 13.09
CA GLU A 100 -7.28 -14.45 12.19
C GLU A 100 -6.50 -13.72 11.09
N GLY A 101 -7.21 -13.33 10.04
CA GLY A 101 -6.62 -12.54 8.98
C GLY A 101 -7.64 -12.00 7.99
N GLY A 102 -7.13 -11.49 6.89
CA GLY A 102 -7.96 -10.96 5.81
C GLY A 102 -7.22 -11.01 4.49
N ILE A 103 -7.98 -11.01 3.42
CA ILE A 103 -7.45 -10.97 2.07
C ILE A 103 -8.04 -9.78 1.32
N GLY A 104 -7.27 -9.21 0.41
CA GLY A 104 -7.67 -8.10 -0.44
C GLY A 104 -7.27 -8.35 -1.89
N ALA A 105 -8.11 -7.88 -2.81
CA ALA A 105 -7.83 -7.91 -4.24
C ALA A 105 -8.32 -6.62 -4.93
N MET A 106 -7.54 -6.12 -5.88
CA MET A 106 -7.88 -4.97 -6.72
C MET A 106 -7.46 -5.23 -8.15
N ALA A 107 -8.41 -5.15 -9.08
CA ALA A 107 -8.15 -5.30 -10.50
C ALA A 107 -8.23 -3.95 -11.23
N ARG A 108 -7.31 -3.73 -12.17
CA ARG A 108 -7.27 -2.53 -13.01
C ARG A 108 -7.12 -2.87 -14.49
N ASP A 109 -7.79 -2.10 -15.35
CA ASP A 109 -7.70 -2.21 -16.80
C ASP A 109 -6.45 -1.49 -17.37
N GLU A 110 -6.27 -1.55 -18.68
CA GLU A 110 -5.21 -0.86 -19.45
C GLU A 110 -5.17 0.67 -19.26
N SER A 111 -6.29 1.28 -18.86
CA SER A 111 -6.37 2.71 -18.53
C SER A 111 -6.06 2.98 -17.05
N GLY A 112 -5.72 1.95 -16.28
CA GLY A 112 -5.50 1.99 -14.84
C GLY A 112 -6.78 2.20 -14.02
N ARG A 113 -7.96 2.11 -14.66
CA ARG A 113 -9.25 2.24 -13.98
C ARG A 113 -9.58 0.97 -13.22
N VAL A 114 -10.25 1.15 -12.10
CA VAL A 114 -10.64 0.04 -11.23
C VAL A 114 -11.74 -0.78 -11.91
N VAL A 115 -11.48 -2.06 -12.10
CA VAL A 115 -12.45 -3.04 -12.61
C VAL A 115 -13.27 -3.60 -11.46
N PHE A 116 -12.59 -4.02 -10.39
CA PHE A 116 -13.20 -4.43 -9.13
C PHE A 116 -12.24 -4.22 -7.96
N THR A 117 -12.81 -4.20 -6.75
CA THR A 117 -12.11 -4.34 -5.48
C THR A 117 -12.86 -5.35 -4.63
N ALA A 118 -12.15 -6.22 -3.94
CA ALA A 118 -12.73 -7.17 -3.01
C ALA A 118 -11.87 -7.30 -1.76
N TRP A 119 -12.52 -7.66 -0.66
CA TRP A 119 -11.86 -8.02 0.58
C TRP A 119 -12.69 -9.07 1.31
N LYS A 120 -12.04 -9.89 2.13
CA LYS A 120 -12.70 -10.91 2.93
C LYS A 120 -11.95 -11.11 4.25
N TYR A 121 -12.70 -11.20 5.34
CA TYR A 121 -12.19 -11.61 6.65
C TYR A 121 -12.12 -13.14 6.75
N MET A 122 -11.09 -13.65 7.40
CA MET A 122 -10.83 -15.08 7.59
C MET A 122 -10.54 -15.33 9.07
N ASP A 123 -11.28 -16.24 9.69
CA ASP A 123 -11.20 -16.55 11.13
C ASP A 123 -10.17 -17.64 11.46
N ARG A 124 -9.68 -18.35 10.44
CA ARG A 124 -8.70 -19.43 10.58
C ARG A 124 -7.71 -19.41 9.42
N ILE A 125 -6.53 -18.87 9.67
CA ILE A 125 -5.39 -18.90 8.77
C ILE A 125 -4.20 -19.47 9.56
N ALA A 126 -3.40 -20.34 8.94
CA ALA A 126 -2.25 -20.94 9.60
C ALA A 126 -1.07 -19.96 9.69
N ASP A 127 -0.82 -19.21 8.60
CA ASP A 127 0.31 -18.30 8.46
C ASP A 127 0.07 -17.22 7.38
N ALA A 128 1.01 -16.29 7.25
CA ALA A 128 0.93 -15.21 6.28
C ALA A 128 0.96 -15.74 4.83
N GLU A 129 1.72 -16.80 4.58
CA GLU A 129 1.81 -17.45 3.27
C GLU A 129 0.47 -18.03 2.81
N GLU A 130 -0.29 -18.65 3.72
CA GLU A 130 -1.64 -19.12 3.45
C GLU A 130 -2.59 -17.95 3.16
N ALA A 131 -2.49 -16.84 3.89
CA ALA A 131 -3.28 -15.63 3.62
C ALA A 131 -3.05 -15.09 2.20
N GLU A 132 -1.78 -15.00 1.79
CA GLU A 132 -1.39 -14.56 0.44
C GLU A 132 -1.90 -15.52 -0.65
N ALA A 133 -1.83 -16.83 -0.40
CA ALA A 133 -2.34 -17.84 -1.33
C ALA A 133 -3.86 -17.73 -1.50
N TRP A 134 -4.60 -17.48 -0.42
CA TRP A 134 -6.04 -17.20 -0.48
C TRP A 134 -6.34 -15.91 -1.24
N ALA A 135 -5.58 -14.84 -1.01
CA ALA A 135 -5.74 -13.58 -1.73
C ALA A 135 -5.54 -13.77 -3.24
N CYS A 136 -4.51 -14.51 -3.63
CA CYS A 136 -4.25 -14.90 -5.02
C CYS A 136 -5.42 -15.67 -5.64
N LYS A 137 -5.89 -16.72 -4.95
CA LYS A 137 -6.98 -17.57 -5.43
C LYS A 137 -8.27 -16.78 -5.65
N GLU A 138 -8.72 -16.03 -4.65
CA GLU A 138 -9.97 -15.27 -4.72
C GLU A 138 -9.87 -14.11 -5.73
N GLY A 139 -8.72 -13.43 -5.77
CA GLY A 139 -8.47 -12.38 -6.76
C GLY A 139 -8.55 -12.89 -8.20
N LEU A 140 -8.02 -14.09 -8.48
CA LEU A 140 -8.11 -14.73 -9.79
C LEU A 140 -9.53 -15.20 -10.13
N LEU A 141 -10.25 -15.79 -9.17
CA LEU A 141 -11.64 -16.23 -9.38
C LEU A 141 -12.54 -15.04 -9.75
N LEU A 142 -12.44 -13.93 -8.99
CA LEU A 142 -13.20 -12.72 -9.28
C LEU A 142 -12.84 -12.11 -10.64
N ALA A 143 -11.57 -12.18 -11.03
CA ALA A 143 -11.14 -11.72 -12.34
C ALA A 143 -11.70 -12.59 -13.46
N ALA A 144 -11.75 -13.92 -13.29
CA ALA A 144 -12.34 -14.84 -14.25
C ALA A 144 -13.86 -14.60 -14.41
N ASP A 145 -14.59 -14.50 -13.30
CA ASP A 145 -16.04 -14.26 -13.31
C ASP A 145 -16.38 -12.90 -13.94
N GLY A 146 -15.64 -11.85 -13.54
CA GLY A 146 -15.80 -10.51 -14.09
C GLY A 146 -15.39 -10.38 -15.55
N ALA A 147 -14.44 -11.19 -16.02
CA ALA A 147 -14.03 -11.25 -17.43
C ALA A 147 -15.07 -11.99 -18.30
N ILE A 148 -15.73 -13.02 -17.75
CA ILE A 148 -16.81 -13.75 -18.44
C ILE A 148 -18.02 -12.82 -18.65
N ALA A 149 -18.38 -12.01 -17.65
CA ALA A 149 -19.50 -11.07 -17.74
C ALA A 149 -19.29 -9.89 -18.72
N ARG A 150 -18.07 -9.70 -19.26
CA ARG A 150 -17.70 -8.58 -20.14
C ARG A 150 -17.41 -8.99 -21.60
N ARG A 151 -17.63 -10.25 -21.98
CA ARG A 151 -17.57 -10.65 -23.40
C ARG A 151 -18.91 -10.30 -24.09
N PRO A 152 -18.89 -9.61 -25.25
CA PRO A 152 -20.10 -9.28 -26.01
C PRO A 152 -20.78 -10.53 -26.60
#